data_AF-A0A0F9ENQ1-F1
#
_entry.id   AF-A0A0F9ENQ1-F1
#
_cell.length_a   1.000
_cell.length_b   1.000
_cell.length_c   1.000
_cell.angle_alpha   90.00
_cell.angle_beta   90.00
_cell.angle_gamma   90.00
#
_symmetry.space_group_name_H-M   'P 1'
#
loop_
_entity.id
_entity.type
_entity.pdbx_description
1 polymer ?
#
loop_
_entity_poly.entity_id
_entity_poly.type
_entity_poly.pdbx_seq_one_letter_code
_entity_poly.pdbx_strand_id
1 'polypeptide(L)'
;MIRLCNQVLIMKIGMKIGILLFLVLLLTSPAVAINASGNVPVEEEPRLLKLAIHPYLPAEEVYSRFVPLSEYLTERLGRQVIIEISPNYTK
;
A
#
# COMPACT_ATOMS: atom_id res chain seq x y z
N MET A 1 57.15 15.91 15.89
CA MET A 1 56.07 16.32 14.96
C MET A 1 55.36 15.19 14.21
N ILE A 2 55.91 13.96 14.12
CA ILE A 2 55.37 12.88 13.26
C ILE A 2 54.05 12.24 13.79
N ARG A 3 53.82 12.25 15.11
CA ARG A 3 52.66 11.60 15.76
C ARG A 3 51.31 12.29 15.49
N LEU A 4 51.30 13.60 15.23
CA LEU A 4 50.09 14.38 14.95
C LEU A 4 49.58 14.15 13.51
N CYS A 5 50.48 13.88 12.57
CA CYS A 5 50.13 13.63 11.17
C CYS A 5 49.42 12.28 10.98
N ASN A 6 49.81 11.26 11.75
CA ASN A 6 49.19 9.92 11.69
C ASN A 6 47.74 9.94 12.22
N GLN A 7 47.45 10.66 13.30
CA GLN A 7 46.09 10.75 13.86
C GLN A 7 45.08 11.39 12.89
N VAL A 8 45.47 12.47 12.20
CA VAL A 8 44.60 13.13 11.21
C VAL A 8 44.40 12.27 9.95
N LEU A 9 45.44 11.50 9.57
CA LEU A 9 45.36 10.54 8.46
C LEU A 9 44.38 9.39 8.77
N ILE A 10 44.45 8.84 9.99
CA ILE A 10 43.55 7.76 10.47
C ILE A 10 42.09 8.24 10.48
N MET A 11 41.82 9.49 10.87
CA MET A 11 40.45 10.04 10.91
C MET A 11 39.84 10.24 9.52
N LYS A 12 40.63 10.71 8.54
CA LYS A 12 40.19 10.85 7.14
C LYS A 12 39.97 9.50 6.43
N ILE A 13 40.78 8.49 6.78
CA ILE A 13 40.62 7.11 6.29
C ILE A 13 39.33 6.49 6.88
N GLY A 14 39.09 6.66 8.18
CA GLY A 14 37.92 6.10 8.86
C GLY A 14 36.59 6.65 8.33
N MET A 15 36.51 7.96 8.06
CA MET A 15 35.30 8.58 7.52
C MET A 15 34.99 8.10 6.09
N LYS A 16 36.01 7.92 5.25
CA LYS A 16 35.84 7.41 3.88
C LYS A 16 35.47 5.92 3.87
N ILE A 17 36.05 5.11 4.75
CA ILE A 17 35.71 3.69 4.89
C ILE A 17 34.26 3.53 5.38
N GLY A 18 33.82 4.35 6.34
CA GLY A 18 32.44 4.34 6.81
C GLY A 18 31.44 4.69 5.70
N ILE A 19 31.72 5.74 4.92
CA ILE A 19 30.88 6.14 3.79
C ILE A 19 30.88 5.06 2.70
N LEU A 20 32.04 4.49 2.37
CA LEU A 20 32.15 3.44 1.35
C LEU A 20 31.42 2.16 1.79
N LEU A 21 31.53 1.77 3.07
CA LEU A 21 30.83 0.61 3.62
C LEU A 21 29.31 0.83 3.64
N PHE A 22 28.86 2.05 3.95
CA PHE A 22 27.44 2.43 3.87
C PHE A 22 26.91 2.44 2.42
N LEU A 23 27.72 2.92 1.46
CA LEU A 23 27.36 2.92 0.03
C LEU A 23 27.30 1.51 -0.55
N VAL A 24 28.21 0.62 -0.15
CA VAL A 24 28.16 -0.80 -0.51
C VAL A 24 26.94 -1.46 0.10
N LEU A 25 26.60 -1.16 1.36
CA LEU A 25 25.39 -1.67 2.02
C LEU A 25 24.10 -1.23 1.31
N LEU A 26 24.07 -0.02 0.75
CA LEU A 26 22.93 0.48 -0.04
C LEU A 26 22.82 -0.18 -1.42
N LEU A 27 23.95 -0.55 -2.04
CA LEU A 27 23.97 -1.16 -3.38
C LEU A 27 23.75 -2.67 -3.36
N THR A 28 24.05 -3.34 -2.25
CA THR A 28 23.80 -4.78 -2.08
C THR A 28 22.47 -4.99 -1.37
N SER A 29 21.37 -4.59 -2.00
CA SER A 29 20.07 -5.14 -1.59
C SER A 29 20.13 -6.67 -1.81
N PRO A 30 19.95 -7.51 -0.78
CA PRO A 30 19.72 -8.92 -1.04
C PRO A 30 18.38 -8.98 -1.77
N ALA A 31 18.42 -9.35 -3.05
CA ALA A 31 17.23 -9.86 -3.71
C ALA A 31 16.77 -11.04 -2.86
N VAL A 32 15.77 -10.81 -2.01
CA VAL A 32 15.12 -11.84 -1.21
C VAL A 32 14.57 -12.83 -2.22
N ALA A 33 15.27 -13.93 -2.41
CA ALA A 33 14.75 -15.12 -3.07
C ALA A 33 13.68 -15.68 -2.12
N ILE A 34 12.46 -15.19 -2.31
CA ILE A 34 11.26 -15.71 -1.66
C ILE A 34 11.14 -17.15 -2.16
N ASN A 35 11.45 -18.12 -1.30
CA ASN A 35 11.17 -19.51 -1.58
C ASN A 35 9.67 -19.63 -1.83
N ALA A 36 9.29 -19.98 -3.06
CA ALA A 36 7.92 -20.23 -3.48
C ALA A 36 7.38 -21.46 -2.74
N SER A 37 7.00 -21.27 -1.49
CA SER A 37 6.19 -22.20 -0.71
C SER A 37 4.80 -21.60 -0.57
N GLY A 38 4.03 -21.65 -1.66
CA GLY A 38 2.57 -21.74 -1.60
C GLY A 38 1.82 -20.63 -0.87
N ASN A 39 2.27 -19.38 -0.91
CA ASN A 39 1.49 -18.23 -0.51
C ASN A 39 1.66 -17.13 -1.56
N VAL A 40 0.81 -17.20 -2.58
CA VAL A 40 0.60 -16.12 -3.55
C VAL A 40 0.40 -14.83 -2.73
N PRO A 41 1.20 -13.77 -2.93
CA PRO A 41 0.84 -12.47 -2.42
C PRO A 41 -0.44 -12.11 -3.18
N VAL A 42 -1.58 -12.28 -2.50
CA VAL A 42 -2.83 -11.71 -2.96
C VAL A 42 -2.58 -10.20 -2.92
N GLU A 43 -2.20 -9.64 -4.07
CA GLU A 43 -2.42 -8.23 -4.30
C GLU A 43 -3.92 -8.04 -4.04
N GLU A 44 -4.24 -7.45 -2.89
CA GLU A 44 -5.62 -7.16 -2.57
C GLU A 44 -6.10 -6.14 -3.60
N GLU A 45 -6.67 -6.64 -4.70
CA GLU A 45 -7.47 -5.83 -5.60
C GLU A 45 -8.35 -4.95 -4.71
N PRO A 46 -8.44 -3.64 -4.98
CA PRO A 46 -9.10 -2.70 -4.09
C PRO A 46 -10.51 -3.22 -3.81
N ARG A 47 -10.70 -3.79 -2.60
CA ARG A 47 -11.91 -4.54 -2.27
C ARG A 47 -13.09 -3.61 -2.48
N LEU A 48 -13.88 -3.86 -3.52
CA LEU A 48 -15.07 -3.07 -3.84
C LEU A 48 -16.01 -3.11 -2.63
N LEU A 49 -16.52 -1.95 -2.22
CA LEU A 49 -17.49 -1.87 -1.15
C LEU A 49 -18.89 -1.98 -1.74
N LYS A 50 -19.66 -2.96 -1.28
CA LYS A 50 -21.05 -3.16 -1.71
C LYS A 50 -22.01 -2.48 -0.75
N LEU A 51 -22.78 -1.51 -1.26
CA LEU A 51 -23.92 -0.92 -0.57
C LEU A 51 -25.17 -1.73 -0.92
N ALA A 52 -25.55 -2.65 -0.03
CA ALA A 52 -26.75 -3.46 -0.21
C ALA A 52 -28.01 -2.64 0.12
N ILE A 53 -28.96 -2.57 -0.81
CA ILE A 53 -30.21 -1.82 -0.67
C ILE A 53 -31.39 -2.77 -0.79
N HIS A 54 -32.34 -2.66 0.12
CA HIS A 54 -33.61 -3.37 0.05
C HIS A 54 -34.55 -2.70 -0.98
N PRO A 55 -35.17 -3.45 -1.91
CA PRO A 55 -36.06 -2.88 -2.92
C PRO A 55 -37.44 -2.65 -2.33
N TYR A 56 -37.65 -1.45 -1.81
CA TYR A 56 -38.97 -0.92 -1.44
C TYR A 56 -39.61 -0.07 -2.56
N LEU A 57 -38.89 0.13 -3.66
CA LEU A 57 -39.28 0.86 -4.87
C LEU A 57 -38.76 0.11 -6.12
N PRO A 58 -39.22 0.48 -7.33
CA PRO A 58 -38.63 -0.02 -8.57
C PRO A 58 -37.12 0.20 -8.61
N ALA A 59 -36.36 -0.75 -9.17
CA ALA A 59 -34.91 -0.76 -9.11
C ALA A 59 -34.28 0.53 -9.68
N GLU A 60 -34.87 1.13 -10.72
CA GLU A 60 -34.41 2.38 -11.32
C GLU A 60 -34.57 3.58 -10.38
N GLU A 61 -35.70 3.66 -9.66
CA GLU A 61 -35.94 4.70 -8.66
C GLU A 61 -35.01 4.55 -7.45
N VAL A 62 -34.78 3.32 -7.02
CA VAL A 62 -33.80 3.04 -5.95
C VAL A 62 -32.41 3.46 -6.43
N TYR A 63 -32.01 3.04 -7.62
CA TYR A 63 -30.68 3.37 -8.14
C TYR A 63 -30.47 4.88 -8.20
N SER A 64 -31.37 5.63 -8.85
CA SER A 64 -31.25 7.09 -9.00
C SER A 64 -31.17 7.86 -7.68
N ARG A 65 -31.90 7.42 -6.64
CA ARG A 65 -31.88 8.05 -5.32
C ARG A 65 -30.59 7.80 -4.53
N PHE A 66 -29.96 6.65 -4.77
CA PHE A 66 -28.79 6.22 -3.98
C PHE A 66 -27.45 6.43 -4.70
N VAL A 67 -27.45 6.78 -5.99
CA VAL A 67 -26.25 7.21 -6.72
C VAL A 67 -25.50 8.34 -5.99
N PRO A 68 -26.13 9.46 -5.59
CA PRO A 68 -25.40 10.55 -4.92
C PRO A 68 -24.74 10.11 -3.62
N LEU A 69 -25.35 9.16 -2.89
CA LEU A 69 -24.77 8.59 -1.68
C LEU A 69 -23.55 7.71 -2.01
N SER A 70 -23.64 6.87 -3.04
CA SER A 70 -22.53 6.02 -3.45
C SER A 70 -21.32 6.83 -3.94
N GLU A 71 -21.55 7.93 -4.64
CA GLU A 71 -20.52 8.87 -5.07
C GLU A 71 -19.85 9.54 -3.87
N TYR A 72 -20.65 10.08 -2.94
CA TYR A 72 -20.14 10.67 -1.71
C TYR A 72 -19.28 9.70 -0.89
N LEU A 73 -19.75 8.46 -0.72
CA LEU A 73 -19.00 7.44 0.00
C LEU A 73 -17.71 7.05 -0.74
N THR A 74 -17.75 7.01 -2.06
CA THR A 74 -16.56 6.73 -2.87
C THR A 74 -15.49 7.80 -2.67
N GLU A 75 -15.88 9.07 -2.70
CA GLU A 75 -14.99 10.20 -2.44
C GLU A 75 -14.43 10.18 -1.01
N ARG A 76 -15.29 9.91 -0.02
CA ARG A 76 -14.91 9.98 1.41
C ARG A 76 -14.06 8.80 1.87
N LEU A 77 -14.27 7.62 1.29
CA LEU A 77 -13.56 6.40 1.68
C LEU A 77 -12.33 6.12 0.81
N GLY A 78 -12.15 6.84 -0.30
CA GLY A 78 -11.09 6.56 -1.28
C GLY A 78 -11.20 5.16 -1.88
N ARG A 79 -12.43 4.60 -1.92
CA ARG A 79 -12.74 3.23 -2.35
C ARG A 79 -14.02 3.23 -3.16
N GLN A 80 -14.03 2.50 -4.28
CA GLN A 80 -15.23 2.35 -5.11
C GLN A 80 -16.38 1.71 -4.30
N VAL A 81 -17.51 2.42 -4.20
CA VAL A 81 -18.75 1.89 -3.64
C VAL A 81 -19.72 1.54 -4.78
N ILE A 82 -20.21 0.31 -4.81
CA ILE A 82 -21.19 -0.18 -5.79
C ILE A 82 -22.54 -0.45 -5.12
N ILE A 83 -23.62 -0.10 -5.79
CA ILE A 83 -24.99 -0.34 -5.31
C ILE A 83 -25.42 -1.77 -5.67
N GLU A 84 -25.88 -2.54 -4.69
CA GLU A 84 -26.40 -3.90 -4.86
C GLU A 84 -27.85 -3.95 -4.35
N ILE A 85 -28.82 -4.04 -5.26
CA ILE A 85 -30.24 -4.13 -4.88
C ILE A 85 -30.57 -5.61 -4.64
N SER A 86 -30.91 -5.96 -3.40
CA SER A 86 -31.16 -7.35 -2.98
C SER A 86 -32.63 -7.55 -2.59
N PRO A 87 -33.39 -8.46 -3.22
CA PRO A 87 -34.82 -8.63 -2.96
C PRO A 87 -35.15 -9.08 -1.53
N ASN A 88 -34.18 -9.62 -0.80
CA ASN A 88 -34.36 -10.10 0.55
C ASN A 88 -33.14 -9.75 1.43
N TYR A 89 -33.36 -9.66 2.74
CA TYR A 89 -32.35 -9.39 3.76
C TYR A 89 -31.46 -10.60 4.07
N THR A 90 -31.82 -11.78 3.58
CA THR A 90 -31.09 -13.02 3.87
C THR A 90 -29.67 -13.03 3.29
N LYS A 91 -29.43 -12.27 2.22
CA LYS A 91 -28.33 -12.45 1.26
C LYS A 91 -28.23 -13.86 0.68
#